data_AF-A0A5D2M5V4-F1
#
_entry.id   AF-A0A5D2M5V4-F1
#
_cell.length_a   1.000
_cell.length_b   1.000
_cell.length_c   1.000
_cell.angle_alpha   90.00
_cell.angle_beta   90.00
_cell.angle_gamma   90.00
#
_symmetry.space_group_name_H-M   'P 1'
#
loop_
_entity.id
_entity.type
_entity.pdbx_description
1 polymer ?
#
loop_
_entity_poly.entity_id
_entity_poly.type
_entity_poly.pdbx_seq_one_letter_code
_entity_poly.pdbx_strand_id
1 'polypeptide(L)'
;MKKGNFLIKQISYVNQTILLVDASLGDDNCSVPHSSSPWLNPSLGVLGLNRADMNDRGEIYVVNCKTKMINSSANYIDASRCSTSPSDAANGYFYFLHTEAAPSDFHPSCTFEALVPITPSDITGVSTFDIYQRLFKGTQFKWYFPNDAKVGDDGWQQWNSVSHVVGSLFLGLMYGISLYIRSNTALILRGTSIEGYFVDAPSRGVQILCVTITGIILARTLLGISCLAVLIIRKLRRRHLSVDDLIENFLQSQTNFMPIRYSYAELKRITGGFNDKLGQEGYGTVFKGKLRSGNLVAIKLLKELKGNGQDFINEVATIGRIHHVNVVQLIGFCVEGKKQALVYDFMTNGSLDKFIFSTGNNSLSWQKMFEIVVGVGRGIEYLHNGCAMKILHFDIKPHIILLDDNFNPKVSDFGLAKLYPVDDSIISLTAARGTFGYMSPELFYKNIGNISYKADIYSFGMMLMEIVGRRKNLKDSVDHSSQNYFPTWIYDQFELGENMKLEDLSENETKIVRKMIIVAFWCIQTKPIYRPSMTKVLNMLESEDELLEIPPKSLVFSIDLSSSN
;
A
#
# COMPACT_ATOMS: atom_id res chain seq x y z
N MET A 1 -45.08 25.75 -18.84
CA MET A 1 -45.28 24.28 -18.80
C MET A 1 -45.96 23.91 -17.50
N LYS A 2 -47.13 23.27 -17.55
CA LYS A 2 -47.75 22.71 -16.35
C LYS A 2 -46.82 21.60 -15.83
N LYS A 3 -46.50 21.62 -14.54
CA LYS A 3 -45.73 20.54 -13.90
C LYS A 3 -46.54 19.25 -14.08
N GLY A 4 -46.00 18.29 -14.81
CA GLY A 4 -46.67 17.03 -15.10
C GLY A 4 -46.88 16.18 -13.85
N ASN A 5 -48.08 15.62 -13.70
CA ASN A 5 -48.35 14.62 -12.66
C ASN A 5 -48.22 13.24 -13.32
N PHE A 6 -47.29 12.41 -12.84
CA PHE A 6 -47.13 11.03 -13.31
C PHE A 6 -47.47 10.05 -12.19
N LEU A 7 -48.19 8.98 -12.53
CA LEU A 7 -48.48 7.87 -11.63
C LEU A 7 -47.43 6.77 -11.81
N ILE A 8 -46.96 6.22 -10.70
CA ILE A 8 -46.04 5.08 -10.71
C ILE A 8 -46.86 3.79 -10.81
N LYS A 9 -46.74 3.06 -11.91
CA LYS A 9 -47.40 1.75 -12.08
C LYS A 9 -46.62 0.61 -11.46
N GLN A 10 -45.28 0.65 -11.55
CA GLN A 10 -44.42 -0.43 -11.05
C GLN A 10 -43.02 0.07 -10.69
N ILE A 11 -42.43 -0.50 -9.65
CA ILE A 11 -41.02 -0.31 -9.27
C ILE A 11 -40.34 -1.68 -9.22
N SER A 12 -39.22 -1.85 -9.92
CA SER A 12 -38.34 -3.02 -9.85
C SER A 12 -37.01 -2.60 -9.23
N TYR A 13 -36.73 -3.12 -8.04
CA TYR A 13 -35.45 -2.89 -7.35
C TYR A 13 -34.33 -3.75 -7.93
N VAL A 14 -34.64 -4.94 -8.47
CA VAL A 14 -33.67 -5.87 -9.06
C VAL A 14 -33.08 -5.33 -10.36
N ASN A 15 -33.93 -4.84 -11.25
CA ASN A 15 -33.51 -4.26 -12.53
C ASN A 15 -33.25 -2.75 -12.44
N GLN A 16 -33.40 -2.20 -11.23
CA GLN A 16 -33.32 -0.77 -10.96
C GLN A 16 -34.17 0.04 -11.94
N THR A 17 -35.47 -0.27 -12.07
CA THR A 17 -36.37 0.45 -12.98
C THR A 17 -37.70 0.90 -12.36
N ILE A 18 -38.27 1.99 -12.84
CA ILE A 18 -39.58 2.55 -12.46
C ILE A 18 -40.42 2.76 -13.73
N LEU A 19 -41.67 2.29 -13.73
CA LEU A 19 -42.64 2.46 -14.81
C LEU A 19 -43.60 3.62 -14.48
N LEU A 20 -43.62 4.65 -15.34
CA LEU A 20 -44.44 5.86 -15.16
C LEU A 20 -45.50 6.00 -16.26
N VAL A 21 -46.69 6.48 -15.88
CA VAL A 21 -47.79 6.83 -16.79
C VAL A 21 -48.28 8.24 -16.47
N ASP A 22 -48.66 9.02 -17.48
CA ASP A 22 -49.23 10.36 -17.30
C ASP A 22 -50.57 10.26 -16.55
N ALA A 23 -50.71 11.00 -15.45
CA ALA A 23 -51.91 10.98 -14.61
C ALA A 23 -53.14 11.60 -15.29
N SER A 24 -52.96 12.33 -16.40
CA SER A 24 -54.05 12.91 -17.19
C SER A 24 -54.71 11.93 -18.16
N LEU A 25 -54.16 10.73 -18.32
CA LEU A 25 -54.77 9.66 -19.11
C LEU A 25 -55.80 8.91 -18.26
N GLY A 26 -57.10 9.07 -18.55
CA GLY A 26 -58.16 8.19 -18.04
C GLY A 26 -58.19 6.85 -18.78
N ASP A 27 -58.94 5.85 -18.31
CA ASP A 27 -59.04 4.51 -18.94
C ASP A 27 -59.80 4.50 -20.30
N ASP A 28 -59.87 5.65 -20.98
CA ASP A 28 -60.53 5.87 -22.26
C ASP A 28 -59.52 6.24 -23.36
N ASN A 29 -59.78 5.81 -24.61
CA ASN A 29 -58.92 6.18 -25.77
C ASN A 29 -59.09 7.65 -26.22
N CYS A 30 -59.52 8.52 -25.30
CA CYS A 30 -59.96 9.89 -25.53
C CYS A 30 -59.16 10.91 -24.72
N SER A 31 -58.58 10.52 -23.59
CA SER A 31 -57.83 11.42 -22.72
C SER A 31 -56.50 11.81 -23.35
N VAL A 32 -56.28 13.11 -23.57
CA VAL A 32 -55.04 13.63 -24.15
C VAL A 32 -54.01 13.87 -23.04
N PRO A 33 -52.75 13.40 -23.18
CA PRO A 33 -51.73 13.63 -22.17
C PRO A 33 -51.33 15.11 -22.12
N HIS A 34 -51.42 15.70 -20.93
CA HIS A 34 -51.08 17.10 -20.67
C HIS A 34 -49.79 17.28 -19.86
N SER A 35 -49.19 16.19 -19.37
CA SER A 35 -47.95 16.24 -18.57
C SER A 35 -46.72 16.16 -19.48
N SER A 36 -45.91 17.22 -19.47
CA SER A 36 -44.62 17.19 -20.16
C SER A 36 -43.60 16.33 -19.41
N SER A 37 -42.70 15.70 -20.18
CA SER A 37 -41.62 14.81 -19.74
C SER A 37 -40.88 15.33 -18.50
N PRO A 38 -40.64 14.48 -17.48
CA PRO A 38 -40.13 14.90 -16.17
C PRO A 38 -38.70 15.48 -16.17
N TRP A 39 -37.95 15.37 -17.27
CA TRP A 39 -36.58 15.90 -17.43
C TRP A 39 -36.49 17.42 -17.46
N LEU A 40 -37.59 18.12 -17.73
CA LEU A 40 -37.64 19.58 -17.70
C LEU A 40 -37.66 20.15 -16.27
N ASN A 41 -37.71 19.28 -15.25
CA ASN A 41 -37.70 19.70 -13.86
C ASN A 41 -36.32 19.44 -13.21
N PRO A 42 -35.51 20.49 -12.97
CA PRO A 42 -34.14 20.34 -12.46
C PRO A 42 -34.03 19.68 -11.08
N SER A 43 -35.13 19.59 -10.32
CA SER A 43 -35.15 18.92 -9.01
C SER A 43 -35.16 17.39 -9.08
N LEU A 44 -35.43 16.78 -10.25
CA LEU A 44 -35.33 15.32 -10.44
C LEU A 44 -33.90 14.82 -10.71
N GLY A 45 -32.95 15.72 -11.00
CA GLY A 45 -31.53 15.38 -11.10
C GLY A 45 -30.93 14.87 -9.79
N VAL A 46 -31.60 15.08 -8.65
CA VAL A 46 -31.18 14.61 -7.32
C VAL A 46 -31.39 13.10 -7.14
N LEU A 47 -32.28 12.46 -7.92
CA LEU A 47 -32.62 11.04 -7.77
C LEU A 47 -31.87 10.10 -8.74
N GLY A 48 -30.95 10.61 -9.57
CA GLY A 48 -30.12 9.75 -10.44
C GLY A 48 -30.92 8.86 -11.41
N LEU A 49 -32.14 9.27 -11.77
CA LEU A 49 -32.98 8.58 -12.73
C LEU A 49 -32.39 8.78 -14.13
N ASN A 50 -32.20 7.71 -14.89
CA ASN A 50 -31.73 7.67 -16.28
C ASN A 50 -32.62 6.69 -17.05
N ARG A 51 -33.11 7.01 -18.26
CA ARG A 51 -34.04 6.10 -18.98
C ARG A 51 -33.39 4.73 -19.21
N ALA A 52 -34.19 3.66 -19.11
CA ALA A 52 -33.71 2.30 -19.37
C ALA A 52 -33.42 2.16 -20.88
N ASP A 53 -32.13 2.10 -21.24
CA ASP A 53 -31.58 1.90 -22.59
C ASP A 53 -31.57 3.14 -23.52
N MET A 54 -30.38 3.38 -24.09
CA MET A 54 -30.07 4.57 -24.91
C MET A 54 -30.60 4.52 -26.35
N ASN A 55 -31.18 3.39 -26.79
CA ASN A 55 -31.51 3.17 -28.20
C ASN A 55 -32.98 3.50 -28.58
N ASP A 56 -33.90 3.66 -27.62
CA ASP A 56 -35.32 3.98 -27.89
C ASP A 56 -35.76 5.31 -27.24
N ARG A 57 -35.10 6.41 -27.61
CA ARG A 57 -35.52 7.76 -27.19
C ARG A 57 -36.75 8.22 -27.97
N GLY A 58 -37.92 7.75 -27.55
CA GLY A 58 -39.21 8.21 -28.06
C GLY A 58 -39.81 9.31 -27.22
N GLU A 59 -39.99 10.48 -27.81
CA GLU A 59 -40.88 11.52 -27.32
C GLU A 59 -41.77 11.98 -28.47
N ILE A 60 -43.00 12.39 -28.17
CA ILE A 60 -43.93 12.93 -29.15
C ILE A 60 -44.48 14.27 -28.69
N TYR A 61 -44.67 15.16 -29.65
CA TYR A 61 -45.32 16.44 -29.42
C TYR A 61 -46.84 16.26 -29.46
N VAL A 62 -47.52 16.74 -28.42
CA VAL A 62 -48.97 16.94 -28.43
C VAL A 62 -49.22 18.40 -28.74
N VAL A 63 -49.95 18.66 -29.82
CA VAL A 63 -50.26 20.02 -30.26
C VAL A 63 -51.77 20.21 -30.40
N ASN A 64 -52.25 21.41 -30.10
CA ASN A 64 -53.64 21.81 -30.30
C ASN A 64 -53.72 22.89 -31.38
N CYS A 65 -54.45 22.63 -32.47
CA CYS A 65 -54.54 23.50 -33.63
C CYS A 65 -55.94 24.12 -33.76
N LYS A 66 -56.02 25.41 -34.07
CA LYS A 66 -57.31 26.11 -34.25
C LYS A 66 -58.04 25.73 -35.55
N THR A 67 -57.34 25.17 -36.51
CA THR A 67 -57.87 24.80 -37.84
C THR A 67 -57.67 23.31 -38.06
N LYS A 68 -58.69 22.61 -38.56
CA LYS A 68 -58.58 21.19 -38.91
C LYS A 68 -57.60 21.03 -40.07
N MET A 69 -56.63 20.14 -39.93
CA MET A 69 -55.70 19.81 -41.00
C MET A 69 -56.42 18.95 -42.05
N ILE A 70 -56.68 19.53 -43.22
CA ILE A 70 -57.30 18.86 -44.36
C ILE A 70 -56.17 18.30 -45.21
N ASN A 71 -56.06 16.97 -45.28
CA ASN A 71 -54.89 16.19 -45.72
C ASN A 71 -53.73 16.28 -44.73
N SER A 72 -53.82 15.44 -43.70
CA SER A 72 -52.73 15.18 -42.75
C SER A 72 -51.45 14.86 -43.53
N SER A 73 -50.58 15.87 -43.65
CA SER A 73 -49.16 15.66 -43.91
C SER A 73 -48.68 14.54 -42.99
N ALA A 74 -47.84 13.63 -43.48
CA ALA A 74 -47.45 12.39 -42.80
C ALA A 74 -46.99 12.54 -41.32
N ASN A 75 -46.70 13.77 -40.90
CA ASN A 75 -46.22 14.12 -39.56
C ASN A 75 -47.32 14.44 -38.55
N TYR A 76 -48.57 14.72 -38.96
CA TYR A 76 -49.69 15.07 -38.06
C TYR A 76 -50.67 13.90 -37.93
N ILE A 77 -50.60 13.18 -36.80
CA ILE A 77 -51.49 12.05 -36.49
C ILE A 77 -52.64 12.56 -35.62
N ASP A 78 -53.88 12.38 -36.07
CA ASP A 78 -55.08 12.85 -35.36
C ASP A 78 -55.20 12.21 -33.97
N ALA A 79 -55.29 13.04 -32.93
CA ALA A 79 -55.48 12.65 -31.54
C ALA A 79 -56.88 13.00 -31.00
N SER A 80 -57.73 13.66 -31.80
CA SER A 80 -58.98 14.32 -31.39
C SER A 80 -60.24 13.44 -31.43
N ARG A 81 -60.09 12.12 -31.29
CA ARG A 81 -61.14 11.12 -31.64
C ARG A 81 -62.46 11.14 -30.84
N CYS A 82 -62.64 11.99 -29.83
CA CYS A 82 -63.84 11.96 -28.99
C CYS A 82 -64.70 13.23 -29.02
N SER A 83 -64.44 14.15 -29.94
CA SER A 83 -65.32 15.29 -30.20
C SER A 83 -66.40 14.92 -31.23
N THR A 84 -67.47 14.24 -30.80
CA THR A 84 -68.63 13.97 -31.67
C THR A 84 -69.75 15.00 -31.54
N SER A 85 -69.61 16.03 -30.68
CA SER A 85 -70.60 17.10 -30.54
C SER A 85 -70.15 18.40 -31.23
N PRO A 86 -71.03 19.10 -31.96
CA PRO A 86 -70.69 20.35 -32.67
C PRO A 86 -70.21 21.48 -31.75
N SER A 87 -70.44 21.37 -30.43
CA SER A 87 -69.99 22.32 -29.41
C SER A 87 -68.51 22.20 -29.03
N ASP A 88 -67.85 21.06 -29.31
CA ASP A 88 -66.45 20.84 -28.94
C ASP A 88 -65.45 21.38 -29.97
N ALA A 89 -65.93 21.78 -31.16
CA ALA A 89 -65.13 22.47 -32.17
C ALA A 89 -64.57 23.83 -31.70
N ALA A 90 -65.04 24.34 -30.55
CA ALA A 90 -64.51 25.56 -29.93
C ALA A 90 -63.16 25.35 -29.21
N ASN A 91 -62.77 24.10 -28.88
CA ASN A 91 -61.57 23.80 -28.08
C ASN A 91 -60.30 23.45 -28.88
N GLY A 92 -60.40 23.43 -30.21
CA GLY A 92 -59.29 23.13 -31.13
C GLY A 92 -59.08 21.64 -31.41
N TYR A 93 -58.22 21.33 -32.38
CA TYR A 93 -57.95 19.99 -32.91
C TYR A 93 -56.60 19.48 -32.42
N PHE A 94 -56.59 18.36 -31.70
CA PHE A 94 -55.36 17.78 -31.14
C PHE A 94 -54.68 16.81 -32.11
N TYR A 95 -53.35 16.91 -32.20
CA TYR A 95 -52.52 16.06 -33.04
C TYR A 95 -51.26 15.59 -32.28
N PHE A 96 -50.80 14.38 -32.61
CA PHE A 96 -49.48 13.88 -32.26
C PHE A 96 -48.50 14.16 -33.40
N LEU A 97 -47.34 14.74 -33.09
CA LEU A 97 -46.21 14.93 -34.00
C LEU A 97 -44.97 14.20 -33.50
N HIS A 98 -44.17 13.71 -34.44
CA HIS A 98 -42.85 13.13 -34.17
C HIS A 98 -41.85 14.22 -33.72
N THR A 99 -40.93 13.87 -32.83
CA THR A 99 -40.03 14.86 -32.21
C THR A 99 -38.89 15.36 -33.09
N GLU A 100 -38.60 14.68 -34.19
CA GLU A 100 -37.62 15.16 -35.19
C GLU A 100 -38.21 16.21 -36.16
N ALA A 101 -39.46 16.65 -35.96
CA ALA A 101 -40.05 17.74 -36.72
C ALA A 101 -39.27 19.04 -36.49
N ALA A 102 -38.83 19.68 -37.58
CA ALA A 102 -38.15 20.96 -37.52
C ALA A 102 -39.12 22.05 -37.02
N PRO A 103 -38.64 23.17 -36.44
CA PRO A 103 -39.53 24.27 -36.03
C PRO A 103 -40.39 24.82 -37.18
N SER A 104 -39.93 24.67 -38.43
CA SER A 104 -40.67 24.98 -39.66
C SER A 104 -41.88 24.09 -39.93
N ASP A 105 -41.93 22.91 -39.31
CA ASP A 105 -42.96 21.91 -39.54
C ASP A 105 -44.18 22.12 -38.63
N PHE A 106 -44.07 23.03 -37.65
CA PHE A 106 -45.19 23.45 -36.82
C PHE A 106 -46.06 24.45 -37.57
N HIS A 107 -47.28 24.03 -37.90
CA HIS A 107 -48.26 24.92 -38.50
C HIS A 107 -48.57 26.10 -37.55
N PRO A 108 -48.62 27.35 -38.04
CA PRO A 108 -48.78 28.55 -37.20
C PRO A 108 -50.06 28.60 -36.36
N SER A 109 -51.08 27.82 -36.75
CA SER A 109 -52.34 27.72 -36.01
C SER A 109 -52.30 26.76 -34.81
N CYS A 110 -51.17 26.09 -34.58
CA CYS A 110 -50.99 25.09 -33.53
C CYS A 110 -50.23 25.63 -32.32
N THR A 111 -50.68 25.26 -31.13
CA THR A 111 -50.00 25.52 -29.85
C THR A 111 -49.48 24.21 -29.27
N PHE A 112 -48.27 24.24 -28.71
CA PHE A 112 -47.68 23.11 -28.01
C PHE A 112 -48.37 22.89 -26.65
N GLU A 113 -48.85 21.68 -26.41
CA GLU A 113 -49.55 21.30 -25.18
C GLU A 113 -48.63 20.50 -24.25
N ALA A 114 -48.00 19.43 -24.77
CA ALA A 114 -47.13 18.57 -23.98
C ALA A 114 -46.09 17.84 -24.84
N LEU A 115 -44.97 17.50 -24.21
CA LEU A 115 -43.94 16.61 -24.77
C LEU A 115 -43.99 15.30 -23.98
N VAL A 116 -44.42 14.22 -24.62
CA VAL A 116 -44.82 13.01 -23.92
C VAL A 116 -43.88 11.86 -24.25
N PRO A 117 -43.33 11.15 -23.24
CA PRO A 117 -42.48 10.00 -23.47
C PRO A 117 -43.28 8.81 -24.02
N ILE A 118 -42.79 8.18 -25.10
CA ILE A 118 -43.37 6.96 -25.69
C ILE A 118 -42.28 5.92 -25.99
N THR A 119 -42.65 4.64 -26.10
CA THR A 119 -41.73 3.55 -26.45
C THR A 119 -42.45 2.53 -27.35
N PRO A 120 -41.89 2.14 -28.51
CA PRO A 120 -40.66 2.64 -29.15
C PRO A 120 -40.80 4.07 -29.72
N SER A 121 -39.68 4.67 -30.16
CA SER A 121 -39.60 6.08 -30.56
C SER A 121 -40.30 6.44 -31.86
N ASP A 122 -40.32 5.51 -32.80
CA ASP A 122 -40.93 5.73 -34.10
C ASP A 122 -42.45 5.55 -34.05
N ILE A 123 -43.16 6.62 -34.42
CA ILE A 123 -44.62 6.66 -34.57
C ILE A 123 -45.05 6.84 -36.04
N THR A 124 -44.11 6.83 -36.99
CA THR A 124 -44.44 6.95 -38.41
C THR A 124 -45.27 5.74 -38.88
N GLY A 125 -46.41 6.00 -39.54
CA GLY A 125 -47.33 4.96 -40.00
C GLY A 125 -48.09 4.21 -38.89
N VAL A 126 -47.93 4.59 -37.61
CA VAL A 126 -48.62 3.97 -36.48
C VAL A 126 -50.03 4.56 -36.35
N SER A 127 -51.03 3.71 -36.08
CA SER A 127 -52.41 4.18 -35.90
C SER A 127 -52.55 4.97 -34.59
N THR A 128 -53.47 5.95 -34.54
CA THR A 128 -53.79 6.69 -33.30
C THR A 128 -54.11 5.74 -32.14
N PHE A 129 -54.80 4.63 -32.40
CA PHE A 129 -55.17 3.67 -31.38
C PHE A 129 -53.94 3.01 -30.74
N ASP A 130 -52.96 2.63 -31.57
CA ASP A 130 -51.72 2.03 -31.09
C ASP A 130 -50.87 3.01 -30.29
N ILE A 131 -50.91 4.30 -30.64
CA ILE A 131 -50.25 5.36 -29.87
C ILE A 131 -50.86 5.44 -28.47
N TYR A 132 -52.20 5.48 -28.35
CA TYR A 132 -52.86 5.46 -27.04
C TYR A 132 -52.53 4.20 -26.23
N GLN A 133 -52.53 3.01 -26.86
CA GLN A 133 -52.12 1.77 -26.20
C GLN A 133 -50.69 1.82 -25.65
N ARG A 134 -49.75 2.43 -26.39
CA ARG A 134 -48.37 2.64 -25.93
C ARG A 134 -48.31 3.63 -24.77
N LEU A 135 -49.05 4.73 -24.83
CA LEU A 135 -49.15 5.70 -23.74
C LEU A 135 -49.69 5.08 -22.45
N PHE A 136 -50.70 4.20 -22.55
CA PHE A 136 -51.26 3.47 -21.41
C PHE A 136 -50.31 2.46 -20.77
N LYS A 137 -49.46 1.81 -21.57
CA LYS A 137 -48.42 0.91 -21.07
C LYS A 137 -47.38 1.65 -20.22
N GLY A 138 -47.15 2.92 -20.51
CA GLY A 138 -46.21 3.76 -19.76
C GLY A 138 -44.76 3.61 -20.23
N THR A 139 -43.91 4.46 -19.67
CA THR A 139 -42.48 4.50 -19.98
C THR A 139 -41.66 4.00 -18.81
N GLN A 140 -40.69 3.11 -19.08
CA GLN A 140 -39.77 2.59 -18.09
C GLN A 140 -38.52 3.46 -17.96
N PHE A 141 -38.11 3.73 -16.72
CA PHE A 141 -36.92 4.52 -16.36
C PHE A 141 -35.99 3.65 -15.52
N LYS A 142 -34.67 3.75 -15.68
CA LYS A 142 -33.67 3.19 -14.74
C LYS A 142 -33.34 4.21 -13.65
N TRP A 143 -32.92 3.77 -12.47
CA TRP A 143 -32.46 4.66 -11.39
C TRP A 143 -31.14 4.16 -10.83
N TYR A 144 -30.24 5.07 -10.50
CA TYR A 144 -28.91 4.75 -10.00
C TYR A 144 -28.64 5.48 -8.68
N PHE A 145 -28.15 4.75 -7.68
CA PHE A 145 -27.58 5.38 -6.49
C PHE A 145 -26.16 5.87 -6.82
N PRO A 146 -25.76 7.08 -6.38
CA PRO A 146 -24.43 7.63 -6.64
C PRO A 146 -23.27 6.75 -6.16
N ASN A 147 -23.54 5.81 -5.25
CA ASN A 147 -22.53 4.91 -4.68
C ASN A 147 -22.42 3.55 -5.39
N ASP A 148 -23.28 3.25 -6.36
CA ASP A 148 -23.30 1.98 -7.11
C ASP A 148 -22.76 2.09 -8.54
N ALA A 149 -21.93 3.10 -8.81
CA ALA A 149 -21.01 3.07 -9.93
C ALA A 149 -19.98 1.96 -9.69
N LYS A 150 -20.38 0.70 -9.95
CA LYS A 150 -19.47 -0.43 -10.05
C LYS A 150 -18.38 -0.05 -11.05
N VAL A 151 -17.18 0.03 -10.49
CA VAL A 151 -15.89 -0.10 -11.14
C VAL A 151 -16.02 -1.12 -12.28
N GLY A 152 -16.14 -0.62 -13.50
CA GLY A 152 -15.86 -1.40 -14.70
C GLY A 152 -14.35 -1.55 -14.80
N ASP A 153 -13.93 -2.80 -14.99
CA ASP A 153 -12.57 -3.18 -15.37
C ASP A 153 -12.03 -2.24 -16.43
N ASP A 154 -10.99 -1.49 -16.03
CA ASP A 154 -9.80 -1.14 -16.80
C ASP A 154 -9.16 0.12 -16.18
N GLY A 155 -8.11 -0.09 -15.38
CA GLY A 155 -7.12 0.97 -15.11
C GLY A 155 -6.86 1.41 -13.66
N TRP A 156 -7.22 0.64 -12.63
CA TRP A 156 -6.96 1.03 -11.23
C TRP A 156 -5.63 0.52 -10.61
N GLN A 157 -4.57 0.33 -11.41
CA GLN A 157 -3.26 -0.10 -10.88
C GLN A 157 -2.07 0.85 -11.07
N GLN A 158 -2.28 2.18 -11.15
CA GLN A 158 -1.13 3.12 -11.11
C GLN A 158 -1.42 4.46 -10.41
N TRP A 159 -1.93 4.42 -9.18
CA TRP A 159 -2.25 5.62 -8.38
C TRP A 159 -1.13 6.10 -7.43
N ASN A 160 0.15 5.87 -7.76
CA ASN A 160 1.26 6.19 -6.86
C ASN A 160 2.32 7.16 -7.43
N SER A 161 2.11 7.76 -8.60
CA SER A 161 3.04 8.76 -9.11
C SER A 161 2.50 10.17 -8.87
N VAL A 162 3.29 11.00 -8.18
CA VAL A 162 3.07 12.45 -8.04
C VAL A 162 2.79 13.10 -9.41
N SER A 163 3.37 12.56 -10.48
CA SER A 163 3.13 13.02 -11.86
C SER A 163 1.67 12.89 -12.30
N HIS A 164 0.96 11.84 -11.86
CA HIS A 164 -0.44 11.60 -12.24
C HIS A 164 -1.41 12.50 -11.48
N VAL A 165 -1.15 12.75 -10.19
CA VAL A 165 -1.94 13.73 -9.40
C VAL A 165 -1.74 15.14 -9.94
N VAL A 166 -0.50 15.50 -10.31
CA VAL A 166 -0.21 16.79 -10.95
C VAL A 166 -0.86 16.86 -12.34
N GLY A 167 -0.82 15.77 -13.11
CA GLY A 167 -1.46 15.68 -14.43
C GLY A 167 -2.98 15.80 -14.37
N SER A 168 -3.65 15.14 -13.41
CA SER A 168 -5.10 15.21 -13.26
C SER A 168 -5.56 16.58 -12.75
N LEU A 169 -4.81 17.21 -11.84
CA LEU A 169 -5.04 18.59 -11.42
C LEU A 169 -4.87 19.55 -12.59
N PHE A 170 -3.85 19.35 -13.44
CA PHE A 170 -3.64 20.17 -14.64
C PHE A 170 -4.77 20.00 -15.67
N LEU A 171 -5.21 18.78 -15.94
CA LEU A 171 -6.34 18.49 -16.85
C LEU A 171 -7.66 19.09 -16.35
N GLY A 172 -7.98 18.91 -15.06
CA GLY A 172 -9.18 19.49 -14.45
C GLY A 172 -9.19 21.02 -14.49
N LEU A 173 -8.01 21.63 -14.30
CA LEU A 173 -7.82 23.07 -14.41
C LEU A 173 -8.03 23.58 -15.84
N MET A 174 -7.43 22.91 -16.82
CA MET A 174 -7.59 23.27 -18.24
C MET A 174 -9.04 23.11 -18.70
N TYR A 175 -9.74 22.09 -18.20
CA TYR A 175 -11.16 21.90 -18.47
C TYR A 175 -12.03 23.03 -17.88
N GLY A 176 -11.76 23.44 -16.63
CA GLY A 176 -12.43 24.58 -15.99
C GLY A 176 -12.22 25.91 -16.74
N ILE A 177 -11.00 26.17 -17.20
CA ILE A 177 -10.66 27.34 -18.03
C ILE A 177 -11.40 27.29 -19.37
N SER A 178 -11.41 26.13 -20.03
CA SER A 178 -12.11 25.93 -21.31
C SER A 178 -13.61 26.20 -21.19
N LEU A 179 -14.27 25.68 -20.14
CA LEU A 179 -15.69 25.94 -19.88
C LEU A 179 -15.96 27.42 -19.59
N TYR A 180 -15.09 28.08 -18.82
CA TYR A 180 -15.20 29.51 -18.55
C TYR A 180 -15.07 30.34 -19.83
N ILE A 181 -14.05 30.08 -20.68
CA ILE A 181 -13.88 30.76 -21.96
C ILE A 181 -15.08 30.50 -22.87
N ARG A 182 -15.56 29.26 -22.97
CA ARG A 182 -16.71 28.89 -23.82
C ARG A 182 -18.01 29.58 -23.36
N SER A 183 -18.23 29.69 -22.06
CA SER A 183 -19.39 30.39 -21.49
C SER A 183 -19.33 31.90 -21.75
N ASN A 184 -18.16 32.52 -21.58
CA ASN A 184 -17.98 33.95 -21.79
C ASN A 184 -17.95 34.35 -23.28
N THR A 185 -17.38 33.52 -24.15
CA THR A 185 -17.42 33.74 -25.62
C THR A 185 -18.84 33.64 -26.16
N ALA A 186 -19.65 32.71 -25.65
CA ALA A 186 -21.08 32.65 -25.96
C ALA A 186 -21.82 33.92 -25.50
N LEU A 187 -21.48 34.45 -24.33
CA LEU A 187 -22.06 35.69 -23.78
C LEU A 187 -21.70 36.94 -24.61
N ILE A 188 -20.45 37.04 -25.09
CA ILE A 188 -19.93 38.21 -25.83
C ILE A 188 -20.36 38.20 -27.31
N LEU A 189 -20.31 37.04 -27.97
CA LEU A 189 -20.57 36.94 -29.42
C LEU A 189 -22.06 36.85 -29.78
N ARG A 190 -22.89 36.22 -28.95
CA ARG A 190 -24.34 36.04 -29.22
C ARG A 190 -25.19 36.98 -28.39
N GLY A 191 -24.83 38.27 -28.37
CA GLY A 191 -25.49 39.31 -27.58
C GLY A 191 -26.98 39.03 -27.35
N THR A 192 -27.31 38.65 -26.11
CA THR A 192 -28.66 38.36 -25.61
C THR A 192 -29.59 37.61 -26.58
N SER A 193 -29.60 36.28 -26.51
CA SER A 193 -30.84 35.51 -26.69
C SER A 193 -30.87 34.33 -25.71
N ILE A 194 -30.85 34.65 -24.42
CA ILE A 194 -31.55 33.81 -23.44
C ILE A 194 -32.84 34.57 -23.14
N GLU A 195 -33.77 34.57 -24.09
CA GLU A 195 -35.16 34.83 -23.75
C GLU A 195 -35.64 33.64 -22.92
N GLY A 196 -35.96 33.89 -21.64
CA GLY A 196 -36.93 33.02 -20.98
C GLY A 196 -36.83 32.78 -19.47
N TYR A 197 -35.77 33.14 -18.73
CA TYR A 197 -35.69 32.68 -17.32
C TYR A 197 -35.21 33.66 -16.24
N PHE A 198 -34.86 34.90 -16.55
CA PHE A 198 -34.58 35.90 -15.51
C PHE A 198 -35.34 37.18 -15.79
N VAL A 199 -36.22 37.55 -14.85
CA VAL A 199 -37.17 38.68 -14.95
C VAL A 199 -36.47 40.04 -14.89
N ASP A 200 -35.21 40.12 -14.48
CA ASP A 200 -34.40 41.33 -14.58
C ASP A 200 -32.97 40.96 -15.05
N ALA A 201 -32.71 41.05 -16.35
CA ALA A 201 -31.36 40.86 -16.86
C ALA A 201 -30.50 42.05 -16.41
N PRO A 202 -29.38 41.83 -15.68
CA PRO A 202 -28.51 42.91 -15.26
C PRO A 202 -28.00 43.68 -16.48
N SER A 203 -27.88 45.01 -16.37
CA SER A 203 -27.41 45.86 -17.47
C SER A 203 -26.06 45.35 -17.99
N ARG A 204 -25.76 45.57 -19.28
CA ARG A 204 -24.48 45.14 -19.90
C ARG A 204 -23.26 45.52 -19.07
N GLY A 205 -23.30 46.66 -18.38
CA GLY A 205 -22.25 47.09 -17.45
C GLY A 205 -22.04 46.16 -16.25
N VAL A 206 -23.13 45.67 -15.64
CA VAL A 206 -23.06 44.74 -14.50
C VAL A 206 -22.55 43.35 -14.94
N GLN A 207 -22.90 42.90 -16.15
CA GLN A 207 -22.38 41.64 -16.70
C GLN A 207 -20.87 41.72 -16.97
N ILE A 208 -20.40 42.82 -17.57
CA ILE A 208 -18.96 43.06 -17.79
C ILE A 208 -18.21 43.10 -16.45
N LEU A 209 -18.81 43.74 -15.43
CA LEU A 209 -18.23 43.79 -14.08
C LEU A 209 -18.10 42.39 -13.45
N CYS A 210 -19.12 41.54 -13.55
CA CYS A 210 -19.05 40.17 -13.02
C CYS A 210 -18.00 39.31 -13.75
N VAL A 211 -17.87 39.45 -15.07
CA VAL A 211 -16.86 38.71 -15.86
C VAL A 211 -15.45 39.15 -15.49
N THR A 212 -15.21 40.47 -15.37
CA THR A 212 -13.89 40.99 -14.96
C THR A 212 -13.51 40.54 -13.56
N ILE A 213 -14.44 40.59 -12.58
CA ILE A 213 -14.20 40.14 -11.20
C ILE A 213 -13.91 38.63 -11.16
N THR A 214 -14.69 37.80 -11.84
CA THR A 214 -14.47 36.35 -11.87
C THR A 214 -13.15 35.97 -12.53
N GLY A 215 -12.77 36.67 -13.61
CA GLY A 215 -11.48 36.49 -14.28
C GLY A 215 -10.29 36.85 -13.39
N ILE A 216 -10.38 37.95 -12.62
CA ILE A 216 -9.34 38.36 -11.66
C ILE A 216 -9.19 37.32 -10.54
N ILE A 217 -10.31 36.81 -9.99
CA ILE A 217 -10.29 35.80 -8.93
C ILE A 217 -9.65 34.50 -9.44
N LEU A 218 -10.03 34.03 -10.63
CA LEU A 218 -9.45 32.84 -11.27
C LEU A 218 -7.95 33.03 -11.54
N ALA A 219 -7.52 34.16 -12.09
CA ALA A 219 -6.10 34.41 -12.34
C ALA A 219 -5.29 34.39 -11.04
N ARG A 220 -5.81 34.99 -9.96
CA ARG A 220 -5.15 35.03 -8.66
C ARG A 220 -5.04 33.64 -8.01
N THR A 221 -6.08 32.81 -8.09
CA THR A 221 -6.05 31.45 -7.54
C THR A 221 -5.10 30.54 -8.34
N LEU A 222 -5.07 30.68 -9.66
CA LEU A 222 -4.15 29.97 -10.56
C LEU A 222 -2.68 30.28 -10.27
N LEU A 223 -2.36 31.56 -10.09
CA LEU A 223 -1.03 32.01 -9.66
C LEU A 223 -0.66 31.44 -8.28
N GLY A 224 -1.60 31.46 -7.33
CA GLY A 224 -1.40 30.90 -5.99
C GLY A 224 -1.10 29.39 -5.99
N ILE A 225 -1.88 28.60 -6.74
CA ILE A 225 -1.71 27.15 -6.87
C ILE A 225 -0.36 26.84 -7.55
N SER A 226 0.00 27.58 -8.60
CA SER A 226 1.28 27.41 -9.31
C SER A 226 2.48 27.69 -8.39
N CYS A 227 2.42 28.77 -7.60
CA CYS A 227 3.43 29.09 -6.60
C CYS A 227 3.53 27.99 -5.52
N LEU A 228 2.40 27.48 -5.01
CA LEU A 228 2.37 26.37 -4.04
C LEU A 228 2.98 25.09 -4.61
N ALA A 229 2.64 24.71 -5.84
CA ALA A 229 3.20 23.54 -6.51
C ALA A 229 4.73 23.66 -6.66
N VAL A 230 5.22 24.83 -7.10
CA VAL A 230 6.66 25.11 -7.18
C VAL A 230 7.33 25.03 -5.80
N LEU A 231 6.71 25.56 -4.75
CA LEU A 231 7.24 25.48 -3.39
C LEU A 231 7.29 24.03 -2.86
N ILE A 232 6.25 23.22 -3.12
CA ILE A 232 6.21 21.81 -2.74
C ILE A 232 7.29 21.01 -3.49
N ILE A 233 7.42 21.20 -4.81
CA ILE A 233 8.45 20.55 -5.63
C ILE A 233 9.85 20.96 -5.13
N ARG A 234 10.08 22.25 -4.86
CA ARG A 234 11.36 22.73 -4.30
C ARG A 234 11.62 22.15 -2.91
N LYS A 235 10.60 21.99 -2.06
CA LYS A 235 10.74 21.41 -0.71
C LYS A 235 11.04 19.91 -0.77
N LEU A 236 10.38 19.17 -1.66
CA LEU A 236 10.64 17.74 -1.88
C LEU A 236 12.03 17.50 -2.47
N ARG A 237 12.43 18.31 -3.47
CA ARG A 237 13.77 18.24 -4.07
C ARG A 237 14.85 18.60 -3.06
N ARG A 238 14.66 19.65 -2.26
CA ARG A 238 15.58 20.02 -1.17
C ARG A 238 15.70 18.93 -0.10
N ARG A 239 14.61 18.25 0.25
CA ARG A 239 14.65 17.11 1.20
C ARG A 239 15.48 15.96 0.67
N HIS A 240 15.31 15.58 -0.60
CA HIS A 240 16.12 14.55 -1.24
C HIS A 240 17.60 14.93 -1.28
N LEU A 241 17.92 16.13 -1.77
CA LEU A 241 19.28 16.66 -1.79
C LEU A 241 19.89 16.67 -0.38
N SER A 242 19.15 17.10 0.65
CA SER A 242 19.67 17.13 2.02
C SER A 242 19.99 15.76 2.62
N VAL A 243 19.30 14.68 2.22
CA VAL A 243 19.63 13.32 2.68
C VAL A 243 20.90 12.82 1.99
N ASP A 244 21.02 13.06 0.69
CA ASP A 244 22.24 12.75 -0.07
C ASP A 244 23.43 13.57 0.46
N ASP A 245 23.22 14.86 0.75
CA ASP A 245 24.22 15.76 1.34
C ASP A 245 24.63 15.32 2.75
N LEU A 246 23.70 14.82 3.59
CA LEU A 246 24.04 14.28 4.92
C LEU A 246 24.92 13.04 4.82
N ILE A 247 24.59 12.12 3.91
CA ILE A 247 25.42 10.92 3.66
C ILE A 247 26.78 11.35 3.11
N GLU A 248 26.81 12.25 2.12
CA GLU A 248 28.04 12.70 1.48
C GLU A 248 28.96 13.46 2.45
N ASN A 249 28.39 14.36 3.28
CA ASN A 249 29.12 15.06 4.34
C ASN A 249 29.67 14.07 5.39
N PHE A 250 28.90 13.05 5.76
CA PHE A 250 29.37 11.99 6.64
C PHE A 250 30.57 11.25 6.03
N LEU A 251 30.47 10.82 4.77
CA LEU A 251 31.54 10.13 4.05
C LEU A 251 32.81 11.00 3.94
N GLN A 252 32.65 12.30 3.64
CA GLN A 252 33.75 13.25 3.55
C GLN A 252 34.45 13.52 4.90
N SER A 253 33.74 13.42 6.03
CA SER A 253 34.33 13.61 7.36
C SER A 253 35.22 12.44 7.83
N GLN A 254 35.14 11.26 7.16
CA GLN A 254 35.74 10.00 7.60
C GLN A 254 36.97 9.60 6.76
N THR A 255 37.91 10.52 6.53
CA THR A 255 38.95 10.42 5.48
C THR A 255 40.00 9.33 5.62
N ASN A 256 40.13 8.65 6.77
CA ASN A 256 41.35 7.88 7.02
C ASN A 256 41.28 6.37 6.76
N PHE A 257 40.11 5.73 6.62
CA PHE A 257 39.99 4.30 6.19
C PHE A 257 38.54 4.01 5.74
N MET A 258 38.16 4.40 4.52
CA MET A 258 36.82 4.09 3.98
C MET A 258 36.84 2.86 3.05
N PRO A 259 35.80 2.01 3.10
CA PRO A 259 35.55 0.99 2.07
C PRO A 259 35.49 1.62 0.67
N ILE A 260 35.79 0.83 -0.37
CA ILE A 260 35.84 1.29 -1.77
C ILE A 260 34.47 1.82 -2.21
N ARG A 261 34.42 3.06 -2.71
CA ARG A 261 33.21 3.60 -3.33
C ARG A 261 33.08 3.10 -4.77
N TYR A 262 32.06 2.30 -5.02
CA TYR A 262 31.69 1.81 -6.35
C TYR A 262 30.55 2.65 -6.94
N SER A 263 30.55 2.78 -8.26
CA SER A 263 29.37 3.26 -9.00
C SER A 263 28.32 2.15 -9.16
N TYR A 264 27.05 2.53 -9.32
CA TYR A 264 25.98 1.56 -9.54
C TYR A 264 26.19 0.77 -10.85
N ALA A 265 26.74 1.43 -11.87
CA ALA A 265 27.08 0.79 -13.14
C ALA A 265 28.15 -0.30 -12.96
N GLU A 266 29.15 -0.07 -12.11
CA GLU A 266 30.15 -1.08 -11.77
C GLU A 266 29.55 -2.25 -11.02
N LEU A 267 28.69 -2.01 -10.02
CA LEU A 267 28.01 -3.07 -9.30
C LEU A 267 27.15 -3.92 -10.24
N LYS A 268 26.41 -3.28 -11.16
CA LYS A 268 25.62 -3.97 -12.18
C LYS A 268 26.51 -4.84 -13.08
N ARG A 269 27.72 -4.41 -13.42
CA ARG A 269 28.67 -5.23 -14.18
C ARG A 269 29.22 -6.39 -13.35
N ILE A 270 29.59 -6.14 -12.09
CA ILE A 270 30.16 -7.14 -11.16
C ILE A 270 29.17 -8.29 -10.92
N THR A 271 27.86 -8.00 -10.88
CA THR A 271 26.78 -8.99 -10.69
C THR A 271 26.22 -9.55 -12.00
N GLY A 272 26.78 -9.18 -13.15
CA GLY A 272 26.27 -9.60 -14.46
C GLY A 272 24.83 -9.14 -14.74
N GLY A 273 24.40 -8.01 -14.17
CA GLY A 273 23.03 -7.50 -14.29
C GLY A 273 22.12 -7.84 -13.12
N PHE A 274 22.68 -8.24 -11.96
CA PHE A 274 21.94 -8.73 -10.78
C PHE A 274 21.21 -10.06 -11.04
N ASN A 275 21.83 -10.96 -11.80
CA ASN A 275 21.20 -12.22 -12.21
C ASN A 275 21.27 -13.31 -11.13
N ASP A 276 22.34 -13.33 -10.33
CA ASP A 276 22.57 -14.36 -9.30
C ASP A 276 22.11 -13.85 -7.92
N LYS A 277 20.82 -14.07 -7.62
CA LYS A 277 20.19 -13.67 -6.35
C LYS A 277 20.46 -14.72 -5.28
N LEU A 278 21.12 -14.30 -4.20
CA LEU A 278 21.44 -15.16 -3.05
C LEU A 278 20.31 -15.22 -2.02
N GLY A 279 19.57 -14.12 -1.86
CA GLY A 279 18.51 -14.00 -0.87
C GLY A 279 17.84 -12.63 -0.86
N GLN A 280 16.71 -12.52 -0.16
CA GLN A 280 16.01 -11.26 0.05
C GLN A 280 15.46 -11.21 1.46
N GLU A 281 15.82 -10.17 2.19
CA GLU A 281 15.41 -9.94 3.58
C GLU A 281 14.66 -8.60 3.69
N GLY A 282 14.26 -8.25 4.93
CA GLY A 282 13.63 -6.96 5.23
C GLY A 282 14.48 -5.76 4.78
N TYR A 283 15.80 -5.89 4.92
CA TYR A 283 16.76 -4.80 4.69
C TYR A 283 17.25 -4.67 3.24
N GLY A 284 16.98 -5.63 2.35
CA GLY A 284 17.54 -5.59 1.00
C GLY A 284 17.45 -6.89 0.22
N THR A 285 18.05 -6.88 -0.97
CA THR A 285 18.26 -8.08 -1.79
C THR A 285 19.76 -8.28 -1.99
N VAL A 286 20.25 -9.50 -1.77
CA VAL A 286 21.68 -9.83 -1.87
C VAL A 286 21.94 -10.61 -3.16
N PHE A 287 22.97 -10.17 -3.89
CA PHE A 287 23.39 -10.77 -5.16
C PHE A 287 24.84 -11.23 -5.09
N LYS A 288 25.16 -12.31 -5.79
CA LYS A 288 26.54 -12.74 -5.99
C LYS A 288 27.17 -11.93 -7.11
N GLY A 289 28.46 -11.61 -6.97
CA GLY A 289 29.24 -10.96 -7.98
C GLY A 289 30.70 -11.43 -7.99
N LYS A 290 31.43 -11.04 -9.03
CA LYS A 290 32.87 -11.31 -9.16
C LYS A 290 33.62 -10.03 -9.50
N LEU A 291 34.56 -9.66 -8.64
CA LEU A 291 35.45 -8.51 -8.87
C LEU A 291 36.41 -8.80 -10.02
N ARG A 292 37.01 -7.74 -10.59
CA ARG A 292 38.05 -7.85 -11.63
C ARG A 292 39.27 -8.64 -11.14
N SER A 293 39.56 -8.60 -9.85
CA SER A 293 40.62 -9.39 -9.21
C SER A 293 40.35 -10.90 -9.22
N GLY A 294 39.12 -11.32 -9.50
CA GLY A 294 38.67 -12.70 -9.42
C GLY A 294 37.95 -13.05 -8.13
N ASN A 295 38.03 -12.21 -7.10
CA ASN A 295 37.38 -12.44 -5.80
C ASN A 295 35.85 -12.40 -5.92
N LEU A 296 35.18 -13.35 -5.26
CA LEU A 296 33.73 -13.38 -5.18
C LEU A 296 33.23 -12.42 -4.10
N VAL A 297 32.14 -11.73 -4.38
CA VAL A 297 31.53 -10.74 -3.48
C VAL A 297 30.02 -10.95 -3.34
N ALA A 298 29.49 -10.56 -2.19
CA ALA A 298 28.07 -10.44 -1.94
C ALA A 298 27.67 -8.96 -1.96
N ILE A 299 26.73 -8.59 -2.83
CA ILE A 299 26.26 -7.23 -3.01
C ILE A 299 24.83 -7.12 -2.46
N LYS A 300 24.69 -6.49 -1.30
CA LYS A 300 23.40 -6.19 -0.66
C LYS A 300 22.86 -4.88 -1.21
N LEU A 301 21.88 -4.94 -2.12
CA LEU A 301 21.10 -3.79 -2.54
C LEU A 301 20.08 -3.45 -1.47
N LEU A 302 20.18 -2.26 -0.87
CA LEU A 302 19.23 -1.84 0.15
C LEU A 302 17.91 -1.42 -0.52
N LYS A 303 16.78 -1.81 0.08
CA LYS A 303 15.46 -1.38 -0.40
C LYS A 303 15.28 0.12 -0.13
N GLU A 304 14.54 0.82 -0.99
CA GLU A 304 14.05 2.18 -0.73
C GLU A 304 13.12 2.18 0.48
N LEU A 305 13.68 2.20 1.69
CA LEU A 305 12.90 2.38 2.89
C LEU A 305 12.58 3.87 3.05
N LYS A 306 11.38 4.18 3.56
CA LYS A 306 10.92 5.54 3.92
C LYS A 306 11.74 6.19 5.05
N GLY A 307 12.92 5.65 5.37
CA GLY A 307 13.84 6.13 6.39
C GLY A 307 14.88 7.10 5.82
N ASN A 308 15.53 7.83 6.71
CA ASN A 308 16.57 8.82 6.45
C ASN A 308 17.93 8.24 6.03
N GLY A 309 17.99 7.00 5.52
CA GLY A 309 19.26 6.32 5.18
C GLY A 309 20.12 5.94 6.40
N GLN A 310 19.57 5.97 7.62
CA GLN A 310 20.33 5.74 8.84
C GLN A 310 20.94 4.33 8.94
N ASP A 311 20.28 3.31 8.39
CA ASP A 311 20.79 1.94 8.42
C ASP A 311 22.05 1.81 7.55
N PHE A 312 22.03 2.41 6.36
CA PHE A 312 23.21 2.53 5.50
C PHE A 312 24.35 3.27 6.20
N ILE A 313 24.06 4.43 6.80
CA ILE A 313 25.06 5.21 7.55
C ILE A 313 25.61 4.39 8.72
N ASN A 314 24.75 3.73 9.51
CA ASN A 314 25.18 2.92 10.65
C ASN A 314 26.10 1.80 10.17
N GLU A 315 25.73 1.08 9.12
CA GLU A 315 26.51 -0.06 8.63
C GLU A 315 27.87 0.41 8.10
N VAL A 316 27.93 1.42 7.22
CA VAL A 316 29.20 1.98 6.73
C VAL A 316 30.05 2.59 7.86
N ALA A 317 29.43 3.29 8.81
CA ALA A 317 30.12 3.90 9.96
C ALA A 317 30.70 2.87 10.92
N THR A 318 29.98 1.76 11.12
CA THR A 318 30.33 0.73 12.11
C THR A 318 31.30 -0.26 11.49
N ILE A 319 30.89 -0.99 10.45
CA ILE A 319 31.68 -2.09 9.89
C ILE A 319 32.79 -1.63 8.96
N GLY A 320 32.70 -0.42 8.39
CA GLY A 320 33.71 0.09 7.46
C GLY A 320 35.12 0.22 8.05
N ARG A 321 35.25 0.21 9.38
CA ARG A 321 36.53 0.30 10.11
C ARG A 321 36.90 -0.98 10.85
N ILE A 322 36.05 -2.01 10.79
CA ILE A 322 36.23 -3.27 11.52
C ILE A 322 36.96 -4.28 10.64
N HIS A 323 38.03 -4.84 11.19
CA HIS A 323 38.78 -5.92 10.56
C HIS A 323 39.03 -7.00 11.60
N HIS A 324 38.27 -8.09 11.54
CA HIS A 324 38.41 -9.20 12.45
C HIS A 324 38.13 -10.53 11.74
N VAL A 325 38.84 -11.59 12.12
CA VAL A 325 38.72 -12.91 11.47
C VAL A 325 37.31 -13.50 11.61
N ASN A 326 36.54 -13.13 12.64
CA ASN A 326 35.16 -13.58 12.85
C ASN A 326 34.08 -12.53 12.60
N VAL A 327 34.40 -11.45 11.88
CA VAL A 327 33.41 -10.44 11.44
C VAL A 327 33.50 -10.32 9.92
N VAL A 328 32.37 -10.19 9.23
CA VAL A 328 32.36 -10.03 7.77
C VAL A 328 33.06 -8.72 7.39
N GLN A 329 33.84 -8.72 6.31
CA GLN A 329 34.53 -7.52 5.85
C GLN A 329 33.67 -6.75 4.85
N LEU A 330 33.43 -5.46 5.13
CA LEU A 330 32.86 -4.53 4.16
C LEU A 330 33.97 -4.06 3.21
N ILE A 331 33.92 -4.54 1.97
CA ILE A 331 34.90 -4.17 0.92
C ILE A 331 34.60 -2.78 0.39
N GLY A 332 33.31 -2.45 0.23
CA GLY A 332 32.89 -1.23 -0.43
C GLY A 332 31.42 -0.94 -0.33
N PHE A 333 31.01 0.20 -0.88
CA PHE A 333 29.63 0.65 -0.91
C PHE A 333 29.34 1.41 -2.20
N CYS A 334 28.06 1.60 -2.50
CA CYS A 334 27.56 2.49 -3.55
C CYS A 334 26.49 3.39 -2.95
N VAL A 335 26.61 4.69 -3.23
CA VAL A 335 25.57 5.70 -2.96
C VAL A 335 25.45 6.58 -4.19
N GLU A 336 24.39 6.35 -4.96
CA GLU A 336 24.00 7.17 -6.12
C GLU A 336 22.50 7.51 -6.01
N GLY A 337 22.19 8.60 -5.31
CA GLY A 337 20.84 8.97 -4.93
C GLY A 337 20.16 7.84 -4.16
N LYS A 338 19.05 7.33 -4.69
CA LYS A 338 18.31 6.21 -4.07
C LYS A 338 18.98 4.84 -4.18
N LYS A 339 20.02 4.70 -5.01
CA LYS A 339 20.69 3.43 -5.24
C LYS A 339 21.79 3.24 -4.21
N GLN A 340 21.42 2.60 -3.12
CA GLN A 340 22.33 2.28 -2.02
C GLN A 340 22.66 0.79 -2.01
N ALA A 341 23.95 0.47 -1.91
CA ALA A 341 24.40 -0.91 -1.85
C ALA A 341 25.66 -1.06 -1.01
N LEU A 342 25.84 -2.26 -0.46
CA LEU A 342 26.99 -2.66 0.33
C LEU A 342 27.63 -3.89 -0.30
N VAL A 343 28.96 -3.92 -0.33
CA VAL A 343 29.77 -4.94 -0.98
C VAL A 343 30.60 -5.66 0.07
N TYR A 344 30.33 -6.94 0.28
CA TYR A 344 31.00 -7.81 1.24
C TYR A 344 31.78 -8.92 0.54
N ASP A 345 32.72 -9.52 1.26
CA ASP A 345 33.28 -10.82 0.85
C ASP A 345 32.16 -11.86 0.75
N PHE A 346 32.21 -12.71 -0.28
CA PHE A 346 31.25 -13.77 -0.45
C PHE A 346 31.56 -14.96 0.45
N MET A 347 30.58 -15.36 1.26
CA MET A 347 30.66 -16.51 2.16
C MET A 347 30.08 -17.73 1.46
N THR A 348 30.95 -18.65 1.05
CA THR A 348 30.63 -19.76 0.13
C THR A 348 29.71 -20.81 0.75
N ASN A 349 29.85 -21.09 2.04
CA ASN A 349 29.00 -22.03 2.77
C ASN A 349 27.68 -21.40 3.23
N GLY A 350 27.49 -20.08 3.04
CA GLY A 350 26.26 -19.38 3.40
C GLY A 350 26.08 -19.25 4.91
N SER A 351 24.82 -19.22 5.36
CA SER A 351 24.43 -18.97 6.76
C SER A 351 24.40 -20.24 7.62
N LEU A 352 24.65 -20.08 8.92
CA LEU A 352 24.72 -21.17 9.89
C LEU A 352 23.36 -21.89 10.08
N ASP A 353 22.24 -21.16 9.94
CA ASP A 353 20.89 -21.72 10.02
C ASP A 353 20.67 -22.90 9.06
N LYS A 354 21.27 -22.88 7.86
CA LYS A 354 21.23 -23.98 6.89
C LYS A 354 21.82 -25.25 7.47
N PHE A 355 22.85 -25.14 8.31
CA PHE A 355 23.46 -26.28 8.96
C PHE A 355 22.72 -26.67 10.22
N ILE A 356 22.01 -25.78 10.89
CA ILE A 356 21.21 -26.12 12.08
C ILE A 356 19.92 -26.84 11.67
N PHE A 357 19.16 -26.29 10.72
CA PHE A 357 17.79 -26.74 10.41
C PHE A 357 17.69 -27.70 9.22
N SER A 358 18.79 -28.01 8.52
CA SER A 358 18.72 -28.96 7.40
C SER A 358 18.47 -30.40 7.89
N THR A 359 17.53 -31.04 7.20
CA THR A 359 17.10 -32.44 7.37
C THR A 359 17.92 -33.45 6.54
N GLY A 360 18.97 -33.00 5.83
CA GLY A 360 19.79 -33.85 4.95
C GLY A 360 21.21 -34.15 5.47
N ASN A 361 22.03 -34.80 4.62
CA ASN A 361 23.41 -35.24 4.92
C ASN A 361 24.45 -34.12 5.12
N ASN A 362 24.06 -32.84 5.09
CA ASN A 362 24.96 -31.69 5.26
C ASN A 362 25.09 -31.26 6.73
N SER A 363 25.15 -32.24 7.65
CA SER A 363 25.26 -31.95 9.07
C SER A 363 26.71 -31.78 9.50
N LEU A 364 27.02 -30.64 10.13
CA LEU A 364 28.29 -30.44 10.81
C LEU A 364 28.36 -31.30 12.08
N SER A 365 29.53 -31.86 12.37
CA SER A 365 29.81 -32.55 13.64
C SER A 365 29.70 -31.58 14.82
N TRP A 366 29.46 -32.10 16.02
CA TRP A 366 29.40 -31.27 17.23
C TRP A 366 30.72 -30.55 17.51
N GLN A 367 31.85 -31.20 17.20
CA GLN A 367 33.16 -30.57 17.29
C GLN A 367 33.25 -29.34 16.39
N LYS A 368 32.82 -29.46 15.12
CA LYS A 368 32.87 -28.35 14.18
C LYS A 368 31.88 -27.23 14.55
N MET A 369 30.70 -27.60 15.03
CA MET A 369 29.73 -26.63 15.57
C MET A 369 30.28 -25.88 16.78
N PHE A 370 31.02 -26.56 17.65
CA PHE A 370 31.65 -25.93 18.81
C PHE A 370 32.74 -24.92 18.39
N GLU A 371 33.59 -25.26 17.41
CA GLU A 371 34.54 -24.31 16.82
C GLU A 371 33.86 -23.06 16.25
N ILE A 372 32.74 -23.26 15.54
CA ILE A 372 31.91 -22.16 15.03
C ILE A 372 31.37 -21.30 16.17
N VAL A 373 30.83 -21.91 17.22
CA VAL A 373 30.31 -21.17 18.38
C VAL A 373 31.38 -20.33 19.06
N VAL A 374 32.57 -20.90 19.27
CA VAL A 374 33.72 -20.17 19.83
C VAL A 374 34.13 -19.01 18.91
N GLY A 375 34.20 -19.25 17.60
CA GLY A 375 34.49 -18.20 16.63
C GLY A 375 33.47 -17.05 16.63
N VAL A 376 32.16 -17.36 16.72
CA VAL A 376 31.12 -16.33 16.88
C VAL A 376 31.33 -15.54 18.16
N GLY A 377 31.60 -16.23 19.28
CA GLY A 377 31.90 -15.59 20.56
C GLY A 377 33.10 -14.63 20.47
N ARG A 378 34.18 -15.02 19.80
CA ARG A 378 35.35 -14.16 19.54
C ARG A 378 35.00 -12.94 18.70
N GLY A 379 34.14 -13.11 17.70
CA GLY A 379 33.61 -11.99 16.91
C GLY A 379 32.85 -10.99 17.78
N ILE A 380 31.96 -11.46 18.65
CA ILE A 380 31.17 -10.60 19.55
C ILE A 380 32.05 -9.93 20.62
N GLU A 381 33.03 -10.66 21.17
CA GLU A 381 34.00 -10.12 22.13
C GLU A 381 34.78 -8.95 21.53
N TYR A 382 35.26 -9.11 20.29
CA TYR A 382 35.93 -8.04 19.56
C TYR A 382 35.04 -6.81 19.36
N LEU A 383 33.74 -6.99 19.07
CA LEU A 383 32.79 -5.88 18.96
C LEU A 383 32.58 -5.16 20.30
N HIS A 384 32.55 -5.91 21.40
CA HIS A 384 32.28 -5.37 22.74
C HIS A 384 33.49 -4.67 23.36
N ASN A 385 34.70 -5.22 23.18
CA ASN A 385 35.91 -4.77 23.88
C ASN A 385 37.13 -4.55 22.97
N GLY A 386 37.15 -5.10 21.75
CA GLY A 386 38.30 -5.01 20.83
C GLY A 386 38.32 -3.74 19.96
N CYS A 387 37.27 -2.94 20.01
CA CYS A 387 37.12 -1.71 19.24
C CYS A 387 37.25 -0.45 20.12
N ALA A 388 37.69 0.67 19.52
CA ALA A 388 37.81 1.96 20.22
C ALA A 388 36.46 2.48 20.76
N MET A 389 35.36 2.06 20.14
CA MET A 389 34.01 2.22 20.65
C MET A 389 33.38 0.85 20.77
N LYS A 390 32.55 0.67 21.80
CA LYS A 390 31.77 -0.55 21.99
C LYS A 390 30.68 -0.64 20.94
N ILE A 391 30.62 -1.75 20.23
CA ILE A 391 29.64 -1.98 19.17
C ILE A 391 28.65 -3.03 19.65
N LEU A 392 27.38 -2.66 19.73
CA LEU A 392 26.28 -3.56 20.05
C LEU A 392 25.57 -3.95 18.76
N HIS A 393 25.36 -5.25 18.56
CA HIS A 393 24.83 -5.78 17.31
C HIS A 393 23.30 -5.80 17.27
N PHE A 394 22.66 -6.23 18.36
CA PHE A 394 21.21 -6.38 18.54
C PHE A 394 20.49 -7.41 17.65
N ASP A 395 21.20 -8.17 16.81
CA ASP A 395 20.57 -9.15 15.90
C ASP A 395 21.37 -10.46 15.75
N ILE A 396 22.04 -10.89 16.83
CA ILE A 396 22.77 -12.17 16.84
C ILE A 396 21.78 -13.34 16.72
N LYS A 397 21.85 -14.07 15.61
CA LYS A 397 21.04 -15.28 15.30
C LYS A 397 21.73 -16.13 14.23
N PRO A 398 21.43 -17.43 14.10
CA PRO A 398 22.06 -18.30 13.11
C PRO A 398 22.02 -17.79 11.66
N HIS A 399 20.95 -17.10 11.26
CA HIS A 399 20.77 -16.60 9.90
C HIS A 399 21.87 -15.61 9.46
N ILE A 400 22.37 -14.79 10.38
CA ILE A 400 23.38 -13.75 10.09
C ILE A 400 24.82 -14.21 10.36
N ILE A 401 25.00 -15.43 10.89
CA ILE A 401 26.33 -16.02 11.03
C ILE A 401 26.66 -16.70 9.72
N LEU A 402 27.53 -16.06 8.93
CA LEU A 402 27.95 -16.59 7.64
C LEU A 402 29.22 -17.44 7.80
N LEU A 403 29.40 -18.43 6.94
CA LEU A 403 30.50 -19.38 6.97
C LEU A 403 31.33 -19.24 5.69
N ASP A 404 32.64 -19.03 5.87
CA ASP A 404 33.60 -19.05 4.76
C ASP A 404 33.88 -20.48 4.25
N ASP A 405 34.75 -20.63 3.26
CA ASP A 405 35.13 -21.92 2.66
C ASP A 405 35.59 -22.98 3.67
N ASN A 406 36.20 -22.55 4.78
CA ASN A 406 36.75 -23.42 5.82
C ASN A 406 35.79 -23.58 7.02
N PHE A 407 34.53 -23.15 6.86
CA PHE A 407 33.53 -23.10 7.92
C PHE A 407 33.93 -22.20 9.11
N ASN A 408 34.78 -21.19 8.88
CA ASN A 408 34.99 -20.17 9.91
C ASN A 408 33.80 -19.22 9.94
N PRO A 409 33.29 -18.88 11.14
CA PRO A 409 32.14 -18.01 11.27
C PRO A 409 32.51 -16.54 11.11
N LYS A 410 31.61 -15.79 10.47
CA LYS A 410 31.65 -14.35 10.26
C LYS A 410 30.32 -13.75 10.70
N VAL A 411 30.35 -12.92 11.74
CA VAL A 411 29.19 -12.12 12.16
C VAL A 411 28.90 -11.08 11.06
N SER A 412 27.66 -11.00 10.60
CA SER A 412 27.23 -10.12 9.51
C SER A 412 25.94 -9.35 9.85
N ASP A 413 25.54 -8.44 8.96
CA ASP A 413 24.35 -7.59 9.08
C ASP A 413 24.36 -6.60 10.26
N PHE A 414 25.10 -5.50 10.09
CA PHE A 414 25.23 -4.45 11.11
C PHE A 414 24.16 -3.36 10.98
N GLY A 415 23.06 -3.59 10.26
CA GLY A 415 22.02 -2.58 10.03
C GLY A 415 21.40 -2.04 11.33
N LEU A 416 21.29 -2.89 12.36
CA LEU A 416 20.79 -2.51 13.69
C LEU A 416 21.87 -2.07 14.67
N ALA A 417 23.15 -2.18 14.29
CA ALA A 417 24.27 -1.97 15.19
C ALA A 417 24.40 -0.52 15.67
N LYS A 418 24.99 -0.35 16.86
CA LYS A 418 25.20 0.95 17.49
C LYS A 418 26.56 1.05 18.17
N LEU A 419 27.23 2.18 17.98
CA LEU A 419 28.50 2.52 18.63
C LEU A 419 28.23 3.29 19.93
N TYR A 420 28.97 2.95 20.98
CA TYR A 420 28.93 3.61 22.28
C TYR A 420 30.34 3.85 22.83
N PRO A 421 30.55 4.92 23.61
CA PRO A 421 31.76 5.09 24.39
C PRO A 421 31.98 3.87 25.29
N VAL A 422 33.24 3.45 25.48
CA VAL A 422 33.57 2.27 26.29
C VAL A 422 33.14 2.46 27.75
N ASP A 423 33.18 3.70 28.23
CA ASP A 423 32.89 4.11 29.62
C ASP A 423 31.38 4.21 29.94
N ASP A 424 30.52 4.32 28.92
CA ASP A 424 29.06 4.36 29.10
C ASP A 424 28.48 2.94 29.04
N SER A 425 27.92 2.49 30.17
CA SER A 425 27.38 1.12 30.30
C SER A 425 25.89 1.00 30.00
N ILE A 426 25.16 2.13 29.92
CA ILE A 426 23.69 2.18 29.83
C ILE A 426 23.26 2.87 28.54
N ILE A 427 22.29 2.25 27.86
CA ILE A 427 21.80 2.70 26.56
C ILE A 427 20.37 3.21 26.65
N SER A 428 20.12 4.41 26.11
CA SER A 428 18.76 4.91 25.84
C SER A 428 18.34 4.60 24.41
N LEU A 429 17.57 3.53 24.23
CA LEU A 429 16.96 3.18 22.95
C LEU A 429 15.57 3.80 22.82
N THR A 430 15.32 4.45 21.68
CA THR A 430 14.04 5.10 21.34
C THR A 430 12.97 4.11 20.84
N ALA A 431 13.36 2.91 20.42
CA ALA A 431 12.48 1.82 20.01
C ALA A 431 13.17 0.47 20.20
N ALA A 432 12.40 -0.58 20.50
CA ALA A 432 12.90 -1.95 20.54
C ALA A 432 13.35 -2.40 19.13
N ARG A 433 14.50 -3.07 19.05
CA ARG A 433 15.15 -3.52 17.81
C ARG A 433 15.70 -4.94 18.00
N GLY A 434 15.64 -5.75 16.95
CA GLY A 434 16.14 -7.12 16.92
C GLY A 434 15.11 -8.11 16.38
N THR A 435 15.49 -9.38 16.32
CA THR A 435 14.62 -10.47 15.86
C THR A 435 13.91 -11.15 17.02
N PHE A 436 12.58 -11.30 16.90
CA PHE A 436 11.76 -12.00 17.88
C PHE A 436 12.30 -13.42 18.13
N GLY A 437 12.35 -13.84 19.40
CA GLY A 437 12.98 -15.09 19.83
C GLY A 437 14.45 -14.95 20.27
N TYR A 438 15.17 -13.94 19.79
CA TYR A 438 16.56 -13.67 20.20
C TYR A 438 16.72 -12.39 21.03
N MET A 439 15.68 -11.55 21.07
CA MET A 439 15.69 -10.29 21.80
C MET A 439 15.67 -10.51 23.31
N SER A 440 16.56 -9.80 24.00
CA SER A 440 16.65 -9.82 25.45
C SER A 440 15.44 -9.13 26.13
N PRO A 441 14.91 -9.64 27.25
CA PRO A 441 13.69 -9.12 27.88
C PRO A 441 13.72 -7.62 28.23
N GLU A 442 14.88 -7.07 28.60
CA GLU A 442 15.05 -5.66 28.94
C GLU A 442 14.82 -4.68 27.77
N LEU A 443 14.80 -5.16 26.53
CA LEU A 443 14.44 -4.35 25.36
C LEU A 443 12.96 -4.00 25.33
N PHE A 444 12.11 -4.80 25.98
CA PHE A 444 10.66 -4.60 26.07
C PHE A 444 10.25 -4.10 27.46
N TYR A 445 10.91 -4.59 28.50
CA TYR A 445 10.52 -4.38 29.89
C TYR A 445 11.60 -3.61 30.65
N LYS A 446 11.43 -2.29 30.74
CA LYS A 446 12.40 -1.39 31.40
C LYS A 446 12.64 -1.70 32.89
N ASN A 447 11.72 -2.39 33.55
CA ASN A 447 11.86 -2.83 34.95
C ASN A 447 12.81 -4.03 35.13
N ILE A 448 13.18 -4.74 34.06
CA ILE A 448 14.10 -5.89 34.12
C ILE A 448 15.56 -5.43 34.23
N GLY A 449 15.90 -4.29 33.63
CA GLY A 449 17.23 -3.71 33.69
C GLY A 449 17.50 -2.72 32.56
N ASN A 450 18.69 -2.12 32.60
CA ASN A 450 19.15 -1.22 31.55
C ASN A 450 19.72 -1.99 30.35
N ILE A 451 19.52 -1.45 29.16
CA ILE A 451 20.04 -2.05 27.92
C ILE A 451 21.55 -1.79 27.85
N SER A 452 22.31 -2.83 27.53
CA SER A 452 23.76 -2.84 27.43
C SER A 452 24.21 -3.98 26.51
N TYR A 453 25.53 -4.22 26.40
CA TYR A 453 26.10 -5.33 25.62
C TYR A 453 25.57 -6.72 26.05
N LYS A 454 24.95 -6.81 27.24
CA LYS A 454 24.24 -7.98 27.75
C LYS A 454 23.06 -8.42 26.88
N ALA A 455 22.53 -7.54 26.04
CA ALA A 455 21.51 -7.90 25.05
C ALA A 455 22.07 -8.90 24.02
N ASP A 456 23.26 -8.63 23.47
CA ASP A 456 23.93 -9.54 22.53
C ASP A 456 24.32 -10.87 23.20
N ILE A 457 24.69 -10.84 24.50
CA ILE A 457 24.97 -12.06 25.27
C ILE A 457 23.72 -12.95 25.34
N TYR A 458 22.54 -12.36 25.58
CA TYR A 458 21.28 -13.11 25.59
C TYR A 458 20.99 -13.73 24.22
N SER A 459 21.13 -12.94 23.15
CA SER A 459 20.92 -13.42 21.78
C SER A 459 21.89 -14.56 21.41
N PHE A 460 23.16 -14.48 21.84
CA PHE A 460 24.13 -15.58 21.72
C PHE A 460 23.67 -16.84 22.47
N GLY A 461 23.18 -16.69 23.70
CA GLY A 461 22.61 -17.80 24.47
C GLY A 461 21.41 -18.46 23.80
N MET A 462 20.53 -17.67 23.19
CA MET A 462 19.40 -18.18 22.40
C MET A 462 19.86 -18.95 21.16
N MET A 463 20.88 -18.44 20.46
CA MET A 463 21.52 -19.14 19.33
C MET A 463 22.11 -20.49 19.77
N LEU A 464 22.78 -20.55 20.93
CA LEU A 464 23.27 -21.82 21.49
C LEU A 464 22.14 -22.82 21.74
N MET A 465 21.02 -22.36 22.30
CA MET A 465 19.84 -23.21 22.53
C MET A 465 19.30 -23.79 21.23
N GLU A 466 19.23 -23.02 20.15
CA GLU A 466 18.82 -23.55 18.85
C GLU A 466 19.80 -24.56 18.27
N ILE A 467 21.12 -24.32 18.39
CA ILE A 467 22.14 -25.27 17.92
C ILE A 467 21.98 -26.61 18.64
N VAL A 468 21.75 -26.58 19.96
CA VAL A 468 21.52 -27.79 20.77
C VAL A 468 20.18 -28.44 20.43
N GLY A 469 19.14 -27.64 20.19
CA GLY A 469 17.78 -28.10 19.86
C GLY A 469 17.61 -28.73 18.49
N ARG A 470 18.63 -28.62 17.62
CA ARG A 470 18.70 -29.21 16.28
C ARG A 470 18.16 -30.64 16.16
N ARG A 471 18.37 -31.51 17.15
CA ARG A 471 17.91 -32.92 17.08
C ARG A 471 16.43 -33.13 17.40
N LYS A 472 15.74 -32.20 18.08
CA LYS A 472 14.29 -32.31 18.33
C LYS A 472 13.46 -32.08 17.07
N ASN A 473 13.84 -31.09 16.26
CA ASN A 473 13.14 -30.78 15.00
C ASN A 473 13.22 -31.90 13.95
N LEU A 474 14.13 -32.87 14.13
CA LEU A 474 14.31 -34.01 13.23
C LEU A 474 13.56 -35.28 13.66
N LYS A 475 13.16 -35.40 14.94
CA LYS A 475 12.56 -36.64 15.48
C LYS A 475 11.12 -36.49 16.00
N ASP A 476 10.65 -35.28 16.35
CA ASP A 476 9.33 -35.12 16.99
C ASP A 476 8.36 -34.24 16.17
N SER A 477 7.98 -34.69 14.98
CA SER A 477 6.78 -34.17 14.29
C SER A 477 5.51 -34.96 14.62
N VAL A 478 5.53 -35.84 15.64
CA VAL A 478 4.36 -36.63 16.04
C VAL A 478 4.38 -36.88 17.56
N ASP A 479 3.28 -36.52 18.22
CA ASP A 479 2.82 -36.90 19.56
C ASP A 479 3.22 -36.10 20.82
N HIS A 480 2.30 -35.18 21.16
CA HIS A 480 1.73 -34.99 22.50
C HIS A 480 2.67 -34.72 23.71
N SER A 481 3.31 -33.54 23.72
CA SER A 481 3.42 -32.75 24.97
C SER A 481 3.36 -31.25 24.67
N SER A 482 2.29 -30.63 25.12
CA SER A 482 1.95 -29.21 25.00
C SER A 482 3.00 -28.25 25.59
N GLN A 483 3.22 -27.12 24.90
CA GLN A 483 3.46 -25.78 25.48
C GLN A 483 4.75 -25.44 26.26
N ASN A 484 5.75 -26.32 26.39
CA ASN A 484 6.97 -25.94 27.12
C ASN A 484 8.04 -25.28 26.22
N TYR A 485 8.35 -24.01 26.51
CA TYR A 485 9.48 -23.27 25.93
C TYR A 485 10.78 -24.09 26.04
N PHE A 486 11.47 -24.33 24.91
CA PHE A 486 12.58 -25.29 24.81
C PHE A 486 13.69 -25.10 25.87
N PRO A 487 14.16 -23.86 26.17
CA PRO A 487 15.12 -23.66 27.25
C PRO A 487 14.61 -24.09 28.64
N THR A 488 13.33 -23.89 28.95
CA THR A 488 12.70 -24.37 30.19
C THR A 488 12.74 -25.89 30.25
N TRP A 489 12.35 -26.54 29.15
CA TRP A 489 12.31 -28.00 29.08
C TRP A 489 13.69 -28.64 29.27
N ILE A 490 14.75 -28.11 28.64
CA ILE A 490 16.11 -28.64 28.87
C ILE A 490 16.58 -28.39 30.30
N TYR A 491 16.25 -27.23 30.87
CA TYR A 491 16.65 -26.90 32.23
C TYR A 491 16.08 -27.90 33.25
N ASP A 492 14.79 -28.25 33.11
CA ASP A 492 14.13 -29.24 33.97
C ASP A 492 14.76 -30.63 33.87
N GLN A 493 15.18 -31.04 32.67
CA GLN A 493 15.88 -32.30 32.45
C GLN A 493 17.23 -32.34 33.18
N PHE A 494 17.97 -31.22 33.18
CA PHE A 494 19.23 -31.08 33.88
C PHE A 494 19.07 -31.09 35.41
N GLU A 495 18.02 -30.46 35.96
CA GLU A 495 17.73 -30.48 37.40
C GLU A 495 17.32 -31.87 37.90
N LEU A 496 16.59 -32.64 37.08
CA LEU A 496 16.15 -34.00 37.43
C LEU A 496 17.28 -35.05 37.45
N GLY A 497 18.51 -34.65 37.10
CA GLY A 497 19.66 -35.56 37.06
C GLY A 497 19.54 -36.61 35.95
N GLU A 498 18.59 -36.43 35.02
CA GLU A 498 18.54 -37.24 33.82
C GLU A 498 19.74 -36.84 32.96
N ASN A 499 20.73 -37.73 32.86
CA ASN A 499 21.74 -37.63 31.82
C ASN A 499 20.96 -37.56 30.51
N MET A 500 20.92 -36.37 29.90
CA MET A 500 20.21 -36.11 28.66
C MET A 500 20.49 -37.29 27.73
N LYS A 501 19.49 -38.14 27.50
CA LYS A 501 19.62 -39.28 26.59
C LYS A 501 19.64 -38.73 25.17
N LEU A 502 20.70 -37.99 24.86
CA LEU A 502 21.12 -37.69 23.50
C LEU A 502 21.67 -39.01 22.96
N GLU A 503 20.74 -39.92 22.65
CA GLU A 503 21.04 -41.16 21.94
C GLU A 503 21.88 -40.79 20.70
N ASP A 504 22.93 -41.58 20.45
CA ASP A 504 23.90 -41.40 19.36
C ASP A 504 24.89 -40.21 19.51
N LEU A 505 25.41 -39.94 20.73
CA LEU A 505 26.58 -39.08 20.92
C LEU A 505 27.76 -39.85 21.52
N SER A 506 28.96 -39.53 21.07
CA SER A 506 30.18 -39.94 21.78
C SER A 506 30.33 -39.19 23.11
N GLU A 507 31.18 -39.70 24.00
CA GLU A 507 31.47 -39.07 25.29
C GLU A 507 31.97 -37.62 25.13
N ASN A 508 32.86 -37.40 24.15
CA ASN A 508 33.40 -36.07 23.85
C ASN A 508 32.30 -35.11 23.37
N GLU A 509 31.41 -35.55 22.48
CA GLU A 509 30.31 -34.72 21.99
C GLU A 509 29.30 -34.40 23.10
N THR A 510 29.08 -35.35 24.02
CA THR A 510 28.22 -35.14 25.19
C THR A 510 28.79 -34.04 26.09
N LYS A 511 30.11 -34.04 26.32
CA LYS A 511 30.80 -32.98 27.09
C LYS A 511 30.64 -31.61 26.41
N ILE A 512 30.81 -31.55 25.10
CA ILE A 512 30.65 -30.31 24.30
C ILE A 512 29.22 -29.77 24.41
N VAL A 513 28.21 -30.62 24.17
CA VAL A 513 26.80 -30.23 24.21
C VAL A 513 26.41 -29.78 25.61
N ARG A 514 26.81 -30.53 26.64
CA ARG A 514 26.58 -30.17 28.04
C ARG A 514 27.16 -28.79 28.36
N LYS A 515 28.39 -28.52 27.92
CA LYS A 515 29.06 -27.23 28.12
C LYS A 515 28.30 -26.08 27.45
N MET A 516 27.89 -26.27 26.19
CA MET A 516 27.09 -25.27 25.45
C MET A 516 25.76 -24.96 26.14
N ILE A 517 25.06 -25.98 26.67
CA ILE A 517 23.80 -25.81 27.41
C ILE A 517 24.00 -24.96 28.67
N ILE A 518 25.00 -25.28 29.49
CA ILE A 518 25.27 -24.55 30.74
C ILE A 518 25.63 -23.09 30.44
N VAL A 519 26.51 -22.86 29.46
CA VAL A 519 26.87 -21.51 29.01
C VAL A 519 25.64 -20.76 28.48
N ALA A 520 24.76 -21.43 27.74
CA ALA A 520 23.51 -20.84 27.25
C ALA A 520 22.60 -20.43 28.41
N PHE A 521 22.44 -21.25 29.45
CA PHE A 521 21.68 -20.89 30.66
C PHE A 521 22.21 -19.64 31.37
N TRP A 522 23.53 -19.47 31.43
CA TRP A 522 24.14 -18.27 31.99
C TRP A 522 23.84 -17.04 31.11
N CYS A 523 23.85 -17.22 29.79
CA CYS A 523 23.58 -16.16 28.83
C CYS A 523 22.11 -15.70 28.82
N ILE A 524 21.15 -16.60 29.03
CA ILE A 524 19.70 -16.30 28.91
C ILE A 524 19.01 -15.93 30.23
N GLN A 525 19.79 -15.56 31.26
CA GLN A 525 19.23 -15.06 32.52
C GLN A 525 18.35 -13.82 32.30
N THR A 526 17.19 -13.76 32.97
CA THR A 526 16.22 -12.65 32.79
C THR A 526 16.86 -11.29 33.06
N LYS A 527 17.54 -11.14 34.21
CA LYS A 527 18.17 -9.87 34.57
C LYS A 527 19.57 -9.78 33.91
N PRO A 528 19.89 -8.68 33.20
CA PRO A 528 21.17 -8.51 32.51
C PRO A 528 22.40 -8.61 33.42
N ILE A 529 22.25 -8.24 34.69
CA ILE A 529 23.33 -8.25 35.69
C ILE A 529 23.89 -9.65 35.97
N TYR A 530 23.08 -10.69 35.79
CA TYR A 530 23.49 -12.08 36.03
C TYR A 530 24.09 -12.76 34.81
N ARG A 531 23.95 -12.16 33.62
CA ARG A 531 24.59 -12.70 32.42
C ARG A 531 26.09 -12.45 32.49
N PRO A 532 26.96 -13.35 32.02
CA PRO A 532 28.41 -13.12 31.97
C PRO A 532 28.80 -12.05 30.92
N SER A 533 30.07 -11.66 30.87
CA SER A 533 30.64 -10.94 29.71
C SER A 533 31.02 -11.93 28.62
N MET A 534 31.16 -11.49 27.36
CA MET A 534 31.56 -12.41 26.27
C MET A 534 32.95 -13.02 26.52
N THR A 535 33.88 -12.27 27.11
CA THR A 535 35.18 -12.79 27.57
C THR A 535 35.01 -13.94 28.57
N LYS A 536 34.10 -13.81 29.55
CA LYS A 536 33.84 -14.89 30.52
C LYS A 536 33.13 -16.08 29.85
N VAL A 537 32.23 -15.84 28.91
CA VAL A 537 31.57 -16.88 28.10
C VAL A 537 32.60 -17.70 27.33
N LEU A 538 33.56 -17.05 26.66
CA LEU A 538 34.65 -17.73 25.95
C LEU A 538 35.50 -18.57 26.90
N ASN A 539 35.89 -18.01 28.05
CA ASN A 539 36.63 -18.76 29.07
C ASN A 539 35.85 -20.01 29.55
N MET A 540 34.53 -19.93 29.71
CA MET A 540 33.70 -21.08 30.10
C MET A 540 33.58 -22.12 29.00
N LEU A 541 33.59 -21.72 27.72
CA LEU A 541 33.57 -22.65 26.59
C LEU A 541 34.93 -23.34 26.44
N GLU A 542 36.02 -22.57 26.52
CA GLU A 542 37.39 -23.04 26.27
C GLU A 542 38.03 -23.73 27.49
N SER A 543 37.49 -23.57 28.70
CA SER A 543 38.05 -24.22 29.91
C SER A 543 38.01 -25.74 29.82
N GLU A 544 39.07 -26.39 30.31
CA GLU A 544 39.13 -27.85 30.46
C GLU A 544 38.27 -28.35 31.65
N ASP A 545 37.89 -27.46 32.57
CA ASP A 545 37.08 -27.78 33.74
C ASP A 545 35.72 -28.39 33.35
N GLU A 546 35.50 -29.65 33.74
CA GLU A 546 34.29 -30.42 33.42
C GLU A 546 33.06 -30.04 34.29
N LEU A 547 33.26 -29.22 35.33
CA LEU A 547 32.27 -28.90 36.36
C LEU A 547 31.85 -27.43 36.33
N LEU A 548 31.25 -26.99 35.22
CA LEU A 548 30.55 -25.70 35.20
C LEU A 548 29.29 -25.77 36.08
N GLU A 549 29.15 -24.82 37.01
CA GLU A 549 27.94 -24.67 37.81
C GLU A 549 26.76 -24.22 36.94
N ILE A 550 25.60 -24.85 37.15
CA ILE A 550 24.35 -24.49 36.50
C ILE A 550 23.80 -23.24 37.20
N PRO A 551 23.48 -22.16 36.46
CA PRO A 551 22.89 -20.96 37.07
C PRO A 551 21.45 -21.22 37.50
N PRO A 552 20.88 -20.41 38.40
CA PRO A 552 19.48 -20.54 38.79
C PRO A 552 18.52 -20.43 37.59
N LYS A 553 17.35 -21.07 37.72
CA LYS A 553 16.29 -21.06 36.70
C LYS A 553 15.83 -19.62 36.42
N SER A 554 15.89 -19.21 35.15
CA SER A 554 15.50 -17.85 34.71
C SER A 554 14.01 -17.59 34.95
N LEU A 555 13.64 -16.41 35.46
CA LEU A 555 12.26 -16.07 35.82
C LEU A 555 11.30 -15.91 34.62
N VAL A 556 11.83 -15.70 33.41
CA VAL A 556 11.03 -15.70 32.17
C VAL A 556 10.37 -17.07 31.96
N PHE A 557 10.95 -18.14 32.51
CA PHE A 557 10.39 -19.49 32.45
C PHE A 557 9.13 -19.69 33.32
N SER A 558 8.76 -18.71 34.16
CA SER A 558 7.61 -18.81 35.08
C SER A 558 6.39 -18.02 34.65
N ILE A 559 6.50 -17.13 33.65
CA ILE A 559 5.40 -16.23 33.26
C ILE A 559 4.31 -17.00 32.49
N ASP A 560 4.66 -18.01 31.70
CA ASP A 560 3.71 -18.84 30.94
C ASP A 560 2.84 -19.74 31.83
N LEU A 561 3.17 -19.92 33.12
CA LEU A 561 2.35 -20.66 34.09
C LEU A 561 1.30 -19.79 34.80
N SER A 562 1.35 -18.46 34.61
CA SER A 562 0.48 -17.52 35.35
C SER A 562 -0.62 -16.85 34.52
N SER A 563 -0.62 -17.03 33.20
CA SER A 563 -1.64 -16.48 32.29
C SER A 563 -2.77 -17.45 31.94
N SER A 564 -2.85 -18.60 32.61
CA SER A 564 -3.98 -19.53 32.50
C SER A 564 -4.50 -19.87 33.90
N ASN A 565 -5.24 -18.94 34.49
CA ASN A 565 -6.24 -19.21 35.53
C ASN A 565 -7.32 -18.12 35.49
#